data_AF-A0AAP8SVE8-F1
#
_entry.id   AF-A0AAP8SVE8-F1
#
_cell.length_a   1.000
_cell.length_b   1.000
_cell.length_c   1.000
_cell.angle_alpha   90.00
_cell.angle_beta   90.00
_cell.angle_gamma   90.00
#
_symmetry.space_group_name_H-M   'P 1'
#
loop_
_entity.id
_entity.type
_entity.pdbx_description
1 polymer ?
#
loop_
_entity_poly.entity_id
_entity_poly.type
_entity_poly.pdbx_seq_one_letter_code
_entity_poly.pdbx_strand_id
1 'polypeptide(L)'
;MGTFHQILGTSDASTKLEIKRSYRLLANRLHPDKGSMPSDELFKLTKIAQDKVLAGKGCESYAQLQIIKQYTKECRCSSSISALRYELKARDRLIEEMQQQKCEHHHQLKAVQSQIQHMYGEKNTRVIWGLVFGITIGSALPYLNGFIL
;
A
#
# COMPACT_ATOMS: atom_id res chain seq x y z
N MET A 1 -25.97 -13.05 -26.49
CA MET A 1 -24.55 -12.65 -26.33
C MET A 1 -23.83 -13.01 -27.62
N GLY A 2 -23.16 -12.05 -28.26
CA GLY A 2 -22.54 -12.22 -29.59
C GLY A 2 -21.25 -13.05 -29.57
N THR A 3 -21.19 -14.15 -30.32
CA THR A 3 -19.96 -14.97 -30.49
C THR A 3 -19.14 -14.52 -31.71
N PHE A 4 -17.87 -14.91 -31.81
CA PHE A 4 -17.05 -14.58 -32.99
C PHE A 4 -17.57 -15.19 -34.29
N HIS A 5 -18.19 -16.37 -34.20
CA HIS A 5 -18.92 -16.97 -35.32
C HIS A 5 -20.06 -16.07 -35.82
N GLN A 6 -20.85 -15.51 -34.90
CA GLN A 6 -21.91 -14.56 -35.24
C GLN A 6 -21.37 -13.27 -35.85
N ILE A 7 -20.22 -12.76 -35.39
CA ILE A 7 -19.57 -11.57 -35.95
C ILE A 7 -19.17 -11.77 -37.42
N LEU A 8 -18.69 -12.96 -37.78
CA LEU A 8 -18.31 -13.30 -39.16
C LEU A 8 -19.46 -13.83 -40.02
N GLY A 9 -20.64 -14.07 -39.44
CA GLY A 9 -21.73 -14.76 -40.13
C GLY A 9 -21.38 -16.21 -40.50
N THR A 10 -20.64 -16.90 -39.63
CA THR A 10 -20.20 -18.30 -39.80
C THR A 10 -20.73 -19.16 -38.67
N SER A 11 -20.59 -20.48 -38.77
CA SER A 11 -20.94 -21.45 -37.72
C SER A 11 -19.75 -22.34 -37.37
N ASP A 12 -19.87 -23.13 -36.30
CA ASP A 12 -18.84 -24.09 -35.90
C ASP A 12 -18.57 -25.17 -36.98
N ALA A 13 -19.52 -25.38 -37.88
CA ALA A 13 -19.40 -26.28 -39.03
C ALA A 13 -18.70 -25.64 -40.24
N SER A 14 -18.46 -24.32 -40.23
CA SER A 14 -17.85 -23.62 -41.36
C SER A 14 -16.40 -24.02 -41.56
N THR A 15 -16.03 -24.27 -42.81
CA THR A 15 -14.65 -24.63 -43.16
C THR A 15 -13.72 -23.42 -43.06
N LYS A 16 -12.42 -23.66 -42.91
CA LYS A 16 -11.40 -22.58 -42.89
C LYS A 16 -11.45 -21.70 -44.15
N LEU A 17 -11.84 -22.27 -45.30
CA LEU A 17 -11.99 -21.53 -46.55
C LEU A 17 -13.19 -20.59 -46.51
N GLU A 18 -14.33 -21.05 -45.97
CA GLU A 18 -15.53 -20.23 -45.78
C GLU A 18 -15.27 -19.08 -44.81
N ILE A 19 -14.60 -19.35 -43.70
CA ILE A 19 -14.21 -18.31 -42.72
C ILE A 19 -13.35 -17.23 -43.39
N LYS A 20 -12.37 -17.62 -44.20
CA LYS A 20 -11.53 -16.67 -44.95
C LYS A 20 -12.32 -15.90 -46.01
N ARG A 21 -13.28 -16.56 -46.68
CA ARG A 21 -14.16 -15.93 -47.67
C ARG A 21 -15.07 -14.89 -47.03
N SER A 22 -15.76 -15.24 -45.94
CA SER A 22 -16.63 -14.32 -45.19
C SER A 22 -15.85 -13.12 -44.67
N TYR A 23 -14.65 -13.34 -44.12
CA TYR A 23 -13.76 -12.24 -43.72
C TYR A 23 -13.43 -11.30 -44.88
N ARG A 24 -13.02 -11.83 -46.05
CA ARG A 24 -12.67 -10.98 -47.22
C ARG A 24 -13.85 -10.13 -47.67
N LEU A 25 -15.06 -10.69 -47.68
CA LEU A 25 -16.28 -9.96 -48.03
C LEU A 25 -16.57 -8.82 -47.05
N LEU A 26 -16.48 -9.09 -45.75
CA LEU A 26 -16.70 -8.09 -44.71
C LEU A 26 -15.60 -7.02 -44.71
N ALA A 27 -14.33 -7.42 -44.82
CA ALA A 27 -13.18 -6.52 -44.88
C ALA A 27 -13.27 -5.56 -46.07
N ASN A 28 -13.71 -6.04 -47.23
CA ASN A 28 -13.89 -5.20 -48.42
C ASN A 28 -15.03 -4.20 -48.31
N ARG A 29 -16.04 -4.46 -47.46
CA ARG A 29 -17.17 -3.56 -47.19
C ARG A 29 -16.86 -2.56 -46.08
N LEU A 30 -16.13 -3.01 -45.06
CA LEU A 30 -15.78 -2.22 -43.88
C LEU A 30 -14.44 -1.48 -44.03
N HIS A 31 -13.81 -1.54 -45.21
CA HIS A 31 -12.52 -0.91 -45.43
C HIS A 31 -12.64 0.62 -45.24
N PRO A 32 -11.78 1.24 -44.40
CA PRO A 32 -11.90 2.66 -44.04
C PRO A 32 -11.81 3.60 -45.25
N ASP A 33 -11.09 3.20 -46.29
CA ASP A 33 -10.93 3.94 -47.55
C ASP A 33 -12.22 4.05 -48.39
N LYS A 34 -13.23 3.21 -48.12
CA LYS A 34 -14.47 3.14 -48.92
C LYS A 34 -15.63 3.98 -48.35
N GLY A 35 -15.34 4.79 -47.33
CA GLY A 35 -16.00 6.10 -47.13
C GLY A 35 -17.48 6.15 -46.74
N SER A 36 -18.09 5.13 -46.15
CA SER A 36 -19.54 5.20 -45.81
C SER A 36 -19.93 5.06 -44.33
N MET A 37 -19.04 4.67 -43.41
CA MET A 37 -19.32 4.51 -41.96
C MET A 37 -18.04 4.64 -41.13
N PRO A 38 -18.09 4.86 -39.78
CA PRO A 38 -16.93 4.77 -38.90
C PRO A 38 -16.48 3.29 -38.78
N SER A 39 -15.75 2.81 -39.79
CA SER A 39 -15.57 1.38 -40.06
C SER A 39 -14.22 0.82 -39.59
N ASP A 40 -13.31 1.65 -39.07
CA ASP A 40 -11.98 1.18 -38.63
C ASP A 40 -12.09 0.22 -37.43
N GLU A 41 -12.93 0.53 -36.45
CA GLU A 41 -13.16 -0.35 -35.30
C GLU A 41 -13.85 -1.66 -35.70
N LEU A 42 -14.84 -1.58 -36.59
CA LEU A 42 -15.53 -2.77 -37.11
C LEU A 42 -14.61 -3.62 -37.97
N PHE A 43 -13.72 -3.01 -38.74
CA PHE A 43 -12.71 -3.70 -39.54
C PHE A 43 -11.72 -4.44 -38.63
N LYS A 44 -11.20 -3.77 -37.59
CA LYS A 44 -10.35 -4.38 -36.55
C LYS A 44 -11.07 -5.52 -35.86
N LEU A 45 -12.34 -5.35 -35.51
CA LEU A 45 -13.17 -6.40 -34.91
C LEU A 45 -13.31 -7.61 -35.83
N THR A 46 -13.62 -7.39 -37.10
CA THR A 46 -13.76 -8.47 -38.10
C THR A 46 -12.45 -9.26 -38.23
N LYS A 47 -11.30 -8.58 -38.16
CA LYS A 47 -9.98 -9.21 -38.16
C LYS A 47 -9.75 -10.07 -36.92
N ILE A 48 -10.03 -9.52 -35.73
CA ILE A 48 -9.93 -10.25 -34.46
C ILE A 48 -10.83 -11.49 -34.48
N ALA A 49 -12.05 -11.36 -34.98
CA ALA A 49 -13.01 -12.45 -35.06
C ALA A 49 -12.49 -13.58 -35.96
N GLN A 50 -11.92 -13.25 -37.13
CA GLN A 50 -11.30 -14.24 -38.01
C GLN A 50 -10.18 -15.00 -37.30
N ASP A 51 -9.26 -14.29 -36.66
CA ASP A 51 -8.11 -14.92 -36.00
C ASP A 51 -8.57 -15.83 -34.86
N LYS A 52 -9.62 -15.43 -34.11
CA LYS A 52 -10.21 -16.22 -33.04
C LYS A 52 -10.94 -17.46 -33.53
N VAL A 53 -11.72 -17.36 -34.59
CA VAL A 53 -12.40 -18.50 -35.20
C VAL A 53 -11.38 -19.49 -35.77
N LEU A 54 -10.33 -19.01 -36.44
CA LEU A 54 -9.25 -19.85 -36.96
C LEU A 54 -8.44 -20.54 -35.85
N ALA A 55 -8.36 -19.93 -34.66
CA ALA A 55 -7.76 -20.51 -33.46
C ALA A 55 -8.68 -21.51 -32.71
N GLY A 56 -9.88 -21.82 -33.26
CA GLY A 56 -10.85 -22.71 -32.63
C GLY A 56 -11.62 -22.08 -31.46
N LYS A 57 -11.56 -20.76 -31.30
CA LYS A 57 -12.20 -19.99 -30.22
C LYS A 57 -13.45 -19.24 -30.69
N GLY A 58 -14.11 -19.74 -31.72
CA GLY A 58 -15.22 -19.04 -32.37
C GLY A 58 -16.47 -18.88 -31.50
N CYS A 59 -16.67 -19.81 -30.55
CA CYS A 59 -17.78 -19.78 -29.59
C CYS A 59 -17.52 -18.82 -28.40
N GLU A 60 -16.31 -18.26 -28.24
CA GLU A 60 -16.01 -17.30 -27.17
C GLU A 60 -16.90 -16.05 -27.32
N SER A 61 -17.43 -15.55 -26.20
CA SER A 61 -18.23 -14.33 -26.15
C SER A 61 -17.36 -13.09 -26.33
N TYR A 62 -17.67 -12.28 -27.33
CA TYR A 62 -16.91 -11.05 -27.61
C TYR A 62 -17.02 -10.02 -26.48
N ALA A 63 -18.19 -9.93 -25.83
CA ALA A 63 -18.45 -9.00 -24.74
C ALA A 63 -17.50 -9.22 -23.55
N GLN A 64 -17.16 -10.48 -23.25
CA GLN A 64 -16.24 -10.81 -22.15
C GLN A 64 -14.80 -10.36 -22.47
N LEU A 65 -14.36 -10.47 -23.72
CA LEU A 65 -13.02 -10.05 -24.13
C LEU A 65 -12.83 -8.53 -24.16
N GLN A 66 -13.88 -7.78 -24.50
CA GLN A 66 -13.90 -6.31 -24.41
C GLN A 66 -13.73 -5.84 -22.96
N ILE A 67 -14.49 -6.44 -22.04
CA ILE A 67 -14.41 -6.16 -20.60
C ILE A 67 -12.98 -6.42 -20.07
N ILE A 68 -12.41 -7.59 -20.37
CA ILE A 68 -11.04 -7.95 -19.93
C ILE A 68 -9.99 -6.99 -20.51
N LYS A 69 -10.14 -6.57 -21.78
CA LYS A 69 -9.23 -5.58 -22.38
C LYS A 69 -9.34 -4.20 -21.76
N GLN A 70 -10.55 -3.77 -21.36
CA GLN A 70 -10.78 -2.51 -20.66
C GLN A 70 -10.06 -2.53 -19.30
N TYR A 71 -10.29 -3.57 -18.49
CA TYR A 71 -9.66 -3.75 -17.18
C TYR A 71 -8.12 -3.82 -17.28
N THR A 72 -7.58 -4.52 -18.27
CA THR A 72 -6.11 -4.62 -18.43
C THR A 72 -5.47 -3.31 -18.90
N LYS A 73 -6.22 -2.43 -19.56
CA LYS A 73 -5.74 -1.09 -19.96
C LYS A 73 -5.70 -0.15 -18.74
N GLU A 74 -6.67 -0.27 -17.83
CA GLU A 74 -6.66 0.44 -16.53
C GLU A 74 -5.51 -0.02 -15.63
N CYS A 75 -5.16 -1.32 -15.63
CA CYS A 75 -3.98 -1.84 -14.95
C CYS A 75 -2.63 -1.36 -15.54
N ARG A 76 -2.65 -0.74 -16.74
CA ARG A 76 -1.46 -0.21 -17.40
C ARG A 76 -1.07 1.20 -16.91
N CYS A 77 -1.78 1.75 -15.92
CA CYS A 77 -1.33 2.87 -15.07
C CYS A 77 -0.26 2.42 -14.05
N SER A 78 0.72 1.64 -14.52
CA SER A 78 1.80 1.06 -13.71
C SER A 78 2.74 2.11 -13.10
N SER A 79 2.84 3.29 -13.73
CA SER A 79 3.69 4.39 -13.26
C SER A 79 3.19 4.98 -11.93
N SER A 80 1.88 5.22 -11.77
CA SER A 80 1.35 5.68 -10.48
C SER A 80 1.40 4.60 -9.40
N ILE A 81 1.20 3.33 -9.77
CA ILE A 81 1.26 2.22 -8.81
C ILE A 81 2.68 2.05 -8.26
N SER A 82 3.70 2.14 -9.11
CA SER A 82 5.10 2.07 -8.67
C SER A 82 5.52 3.27 -7.83
N ALA A 83 5.11 4.49 -8.21
CA ALA A 83 5.34 5.70 -7.41
C ALA A 83 4.69 5.61 -6.02
N LEU A 84 3.42 5.19 -5.95
CA LEU A 84 2.71 4.96 -4.69
C LEU A 84 3.40 3.92 -3.80
N ARG A 85 3.94 2.84 -4.39
CA ARG A 85 4.72 1.84 -3.64
C ARG A 85 6.00 2.42 -3.07
N TYR A 86 6.69 3.29 -3.79
CA TYR A 86 7.87 3.99 -3.28
C TYR A 86 7.54 4.94 -2.14
N GLU A 87 6.44 5.69 -2.25
CA GLU A 87 5.96 6.58 -1.18
C GLU A 87 5.56 5.82 0.08
N LEU A 88 4.87 4.68 -0.05
CA LEU A 88 4.52 3.83 1.09
C LEU A 88 5.77 3.36 1.83
N LYS A 89 6.78 2.87 1.10
CA LYS A 89 8.04 2.43 1.69
C LYS A 89 8.84 3.58 2.33
N ALA A 90 8.68 4.81 1.85
CA ALA A 90 9.28 5.98 2.49
C ALA A 90 8.57 6.34 3.80
N ARG A 91 7.23 6.25 3.84
CA ARG A 91 6.44 6.46 5.06
C ARG A 91 6.75 5.43 6.14
N ASP A 92 6.91 4.16 5.79
CA ASP A 92 7.23 3.11 6.76
C ASP A 92 8.58 3.37 7.46
N ARG A 93 9.60 3.80 6.69
CA ARG A 93 10.90 4.20 7.24
C ARG A 93 10.79 5.38 8.22
N LEU A 94 9.98 6.37 7.88
CA LEU A 94 9.75 7.52 8.77
C LEU A 94 9.02 7.10 10.07
N ILE A 95 8.09 6.15 9.98
CA ILE A 95 7.41 5.60 11.15
C ILE A 95 8.42 4.88 12.07
N GLU A 96 9.33 4.09 11.49
CA GLU A 96 10.38 3.41 12.24
C GLU A 96 11.31 4.41 12.96
N GLU A 97 11.73 5.49 12.29
CA GLU A 97 12.55 6.56 12.88
C GLU A 97 11.82 7.26 14.05
N MET A 98 10.54 7.58 13.86
CA MET A 98 9.71 8.18 14.92
C MET A 98 9.54 7.24 16.12
N GLN A 99 9.45 5.93 15.88
CA GLN A 99 9.39 4.95 16.96
C GLN A 99 10.72 4.84 17.72
N GLN A 100 11.85 4.90 17.02
CA GLN A 100 13.17 4.92 17.65
C GLN A 100 13.34 6.15 18.54
N GLN A 101 13.02 7.35 18.03
CA GLN A 101 13.07 8.58 18.84
C GLN A 101 12.15 8.51 20.07
N LYS A 102 10.96 7.93 19.93
CA LYS A 102 10.04 7.75 21.05
C LYS A 102 10.64 6.83 22.12
N CYS A 103 11.29 5.74 21.72
CA CYS A 103 11.98 4.83 22.64
C CYS A 103 13.15 5.53 23.34
N GLU A 104 13.95 6.31 22.62
CA GLU A 104 15.06 7.07 23.18
C GLU A 104 14.59 8.10 24.21
N HIS A 105 13.59 8.91 23.85
CA HIS A 105 12.99 9.88 24.78
C HIS A 105 12.39 9.20 26.01
N HIS A 106 11.71 8.06 25.84
CA HIS A 106 11.19 7.29 26.97
C HIS A 106 12.30 6.80 27.90
N HIS A 107 13.44 6.39 27.35
CA HIS A 107 14.59 5.97 28.13
C HIS A 107 15.22 7.14 28.89
N GLN A 108 15.34 8.31 28.25
CA GLN A 108 15.83 9.54 28.90
C GLN A 108 14.90 9.99 30.02
N LEU A 109 13.57 9.96 29.82
CA LEU A 109 12.60 10.31 30.86
C LEU A 109 12.73 9.40 32.08
N LYS A 110 12.90 8.08 31.87
CA LYS A 110 13.15 7.14 32.97
C LYS A 110 14.46 7.44 33.70
N ALA A 111 15.54 7.76 32.99
CA ALA A 111 16.83 8.07 33.58
C ALA A 111 16.77 9.36 34.41
N VAL A 112 16.10 10.40 33.91
CA VAL A 112 15.90 11.65 34.67
C VAL A 112 15.01 11.39 35.89
N GLN A 113 13.96 10.59 35.75
CA GLN A 113 13.09 10.23 36.87
C GLN A 113 13.84 9.47 37.98
N SER A 114 14.71 8.53 37.63
CA SER A 114 15.52 7.80 38.62
C SER A 114 16.55 8.70 39.30
N GLN A 115 17.18 9.63 38.57
CA GLN A 115 18.07 10.65 39.15
C GLN A 115 17.34 11.53 40.16
N ILE A 116 16.13 11.98 39.82
CA ILE A 116 15.28 12.75 40.73
C ILE A 116 14.98 11.94 42.00
N GLN A 117 14.57 10.68 41.88
CA GLN A 117 14.31 9.81 43.03
C GLN A 117 15.56 9.62 43.92
N HIS A 118 16.73 9.39 43.32
CA HIS A 118 17.98 9.27 44.08
C HIS A 118 18.31 10.58 44.82
N MET A 119 18.17 11.73 44.16
CA MET A 119 18.40 13.04 44.79
C MET A 119 17.42 13.32 45.95
N TYR A 120 16.14 12.97 45.82
CA TYR A 120 15.18 13.13 46.91
C TYR A 120 15.47 12.15 48.07
N GLY A 121 15.85 10.90 47.77
CA GLY A 121 16.26 9.92 48.78
C GLY A 121 17.48 10.38 49.58
N GLU A 122 18.51 10.89 48.90
CA GLU A 122 19.75 11.35 49.54
C GLU A 122 19.53 12.62 50.37
N LYS A 123 18.72 13.57 49.90
CA LYS A 123 18.38 14.76 50.68
C LYS A 123 17.58 14.38 51.93
N ASN A 124 16.63 13.44 51.81
CA ASN A 124 15.82 13.01 52.94
C ASN A 124 16.65 12.27 53.99
N THR A 125 17.59 11.40 53.59
CA THR A 125 18.49 10.73 54.54
C THR A 125 19.41 11.72 55.23
N ARG A 126 19.98 12.71 54.53
CA ARG A 126 20.82 13.74 55.15
C ARG A 126 20.05 14.60 56.16
N VAL A 127 18.79 14.95 55.88
CA VAL A 127 17.93 15.68 56.82
C VAL A 127 17.60 14.82 58.05
N ILE A 128 17.25 13.55 57.85
CA ILE A 128 16.96 12.61 58.94
C ILE A 128 18.20 12.42 59.84
N TRP A 129 19.37 12.17 59.26
CA TRP A 129 20.62 12.04 60.02
C TRP A 129 20.98 13.34 60.75
N GLY A 130 20.77 14.51 60.12
CA GLY A 130 20.97 15.81 60.76
C GLY A 130 20.05 16.03 61.98
N LEU A 131 18.78 15.66 61.88
CA LEU A 131 17.83 15.72 63.01
C LEU A 131 18.18 14.75 64.12
N VAL A 132 18.51 13.49 63.79
CA VAL A 132 18.91 12.47 64.78
C VAL A 132 20.17 12.91 65.54
N PHE A 133 21.18 13.43 64.83
CA PHE A 133 22.42 13.92 65.42
C PHE A 133 22.21 15.20 66.26
N GLY A 134 21.35 16.10 65.80
CA GLY A 134 20.97 17.31 66.55
C GLY A 134 20.23 17.00 67.85
N ILE A 135 19.33 16.01 67.85
CA ILE A 135 18.59 15.58 69.05
C ILE A 135 19.51 14.90 70.06
N THR A 136 20.44 14.04 69.61
CA THR A 136 21.41 13.36 70.50
C THR A 136 22.40 14.34 71.15
N ILE A 137 22.83 15.39 70.45
CA ILE A 137 23.67 16.43 71.05
C ILE A 137 22.85 17.35 71.97
N GLY A 138 21.64 17.75 71.56
CA GLY A 138 20.77 18.63 72.36
C GLY A 138 20.28 18.00 73.68
N SER A 139 20.15 16.68 73.75
CA SER A 139 19.79 15.95 74.97
C SER A 139 20.98 15.70 75.92
N ALA A 140 22.22 15.95 75.49
CA ALA A 140 23.42 15.88 76.34
C ALA A 140 23.73 17.21 77.06
N LEU A 141 23.14 18.33 76.63
CA LEU A 141 23.41 19.66 77.18
C LEU A 141 22.77 20.04 78.53
N PRO A 142 21.73 19.38 79.10
CA PRO A 142 21.27 19.74 80.43
C PRO A 142 22.11 19.15 81.58
N TYR A 143 23.13 18.30 81.31
CA TYR A 143 23.95 17.68 82.37
C TYR A 143 25.25 18.42 82.71
N LEU A 144 25.55 19.56 82.07
CA LEU A 144 26.81 20.31 82.29
C LEU A 144 26.66 21.65 83.03
N ASN A 145 25.46 22.04 83.46
CA ASN A 145 25.21 23.28 84.23
C ASN A 145 25.08 23.08 85.75
N GLY A 146 25.73 22.06 86.30
CA GLY A 146 25.71 21.77 87.75
C GLY A 146 27.08 21.79 88.44
N PHE A 147 28.13 22.35 87.83
CA PHE A 147 29.49 22.23 88.39
C PHE A 147 30.34 23.51 88.27
N ILE A 148 29.79 24.69 88.54
CA ILE A 148 30.59 25.89 88.92
C ILE A 148 29.75 26.76 89.87
N LEU A 149 29.86 26.52 91.18
CA LEU A 149 30.44 27.42 92.21
C LEU A 149 30.02 26.93 93.61
#